data_AF-A0A0W0SE81-F1
#
_entry.id   AF-A0A0W0SE81-F1
#
_cell.length_a   1.000
_cell.length_b   1.000
_cell.length_c   1.000
_cell.angle_alpha   90.00
_cell.angle_beta   90.00
_cell.angle_gamma   90.00
#
_symmetry.space_group_name_H-M   'P 1'
#
loop_
_entity.id
_entity.type
_entity.pdbx_description
1 polymer ?
#
loop_
_entity_poly.entity_id
_entity_poly.type
_entity_poly.pdbx_seq_one_letter_code
_entity_poly.pdbx_strand_id
1 'polypeptide(L)'
;MSDNSAKILNQLVSAQRIKDIDHWIAKYPQDQKQSAVMSALRIVQEEHGHLSTELMDAVADYLDMPAIAVYEVASFYTMYELKQVGRHSINVCTNISCMLRDSASVVEHLEKKLGIKLGQTTDDGRFTLRSVECLGACVNAPMMQVDKDYHENLTPESIDKVLEQYQ
;
A
#
# COMPACT_ATOMS: atom_id res chain seq x y z
N MET A 1 7.03 -13.24 -29.24
CA MET A 1 5.73 -12.70 -28.79
C MET A 1 5.97 -11.46 -27.91
N SER A 2 6.82 -10.53 -28.33
CA SER A 2 7.39 -9.48 -27.45
C SER A 2 6.88 -8.06 -27.72
N ASP A 3 6.19 -7.83 -28.85
CA ASP A 3 5.85 -6.48 -29.31
C ASP A 3 4.41 -6.05 -28.96
N ASN A 4 3.60 -6.97 -28.44
CA ASN A 4 2.23 -6.69 -28.01
C ASN A 4 2.13 -6.49 -26.49
N SER A 5 3.05 -7.06 -25.72
CA SER A 5 2.94 -7.15 -24.27
C SER A 5 3.40 -5.86 -23.56
N ALA A 6 4.45 -5.19 -24.06
CA ALA A 6 4.78 -3.84 -23.61
C ALA A 6 3.65 -2.84 -23.91
N LYS A 7 2.81 -3.10 -24.92
CA LYS A 7 1.67 -2.22 -25.24
C LYS A 7 0.54 -2.32 -24.20
N ILE A 8 0.37 -3.44 -23.51
CA ILE A 8 -0.72 -3.62 -22.54
C ILE A 8 -0.48 -2.74 -21.31
N LEU A 9 0.70 -2.81 -20.69
CA LEU A 9 0.99 -1.95 -19.54
C LEU A 9 0.92 -0.47 -19.93
N ASN A 10 1.46 -0.09 -21.09
CA ASN A 10 1.35 1.27 -21.63
C ASN A 10 -0.10 1.75 -21.91
N GLN A 11 -1.07 0.84 -22.02
CA GLN A 11 -2.50 1.16 -22.14
C GLN A 11 -3.20 1.26 -20.78
N LEU A 12 -2.71 0.54 -19.77
CA LEU A 12 -3.30 0.45 -18.44
C LEU A 12 -2.79 1.50 -17.46
N VAL A 13 -1.57 2.01 -17.64
CA VAL A 13 -0.96 3.04 -16.79
C VAL A 13 -0.54 4.27 -17.59
N SER A 14 -0.49 5.43 -16.93
CA SER A 14 -0.13 6.68 -17.60
C SER A 14 1.33 6.69 -18.08
N ALA A 15 1.59 7.45 -19.14
CA ALA A 15 2.93 7.58 -19.72
C ALA A 15 3.98 8.11 -18.71
N GLN A 16 3.57 8.89 -17.72
CA GLN A 16 4.47 9.34 -16.66
C GLN A 16 4.88 8.17 -15.76
N ARG A 17 3.94 7.31 -15.38
CA ARG A 17 4.20 6.15 -14.52
C ARG A 17 5.05 5.10 -15.20
N ILE A 18 4.88 4.92 -16.52
CA ILE A 18 5.80 4.10 -17.33
C ILE A 18 7.24 4.62 -17.24
N LYS A 19 7.46 5.94 -17.38
CA LYS A 19 8.80 6.53 -17.24
C LYS A 19 9.38 6.31 -15.84
N ASP A 20 8.53 6.37 -14.80
CA ASP A 20 8.96 6.08 -13.44
C ASP A 20 9.40 4.61 -13.29
N ILE A 21 8.67 3.67 -13.91
CA ILE A 21 9.06 2.25 -13.96
C ILE A 21 10.38 2.08 -14.70
N ASP A 22 10.55 2.69 -15.87
CA ASP A 22 11.80 2.63 -16.65
C ASP A 22 12.99 3.19 -15.87
N HIS A 23 12.78 4.27 -15.11
CA HIS A 23 13.78 4.81 -14.21
C HIS A 23 14.22 3.79 -13.14
N TRP A 24 13.30 2.98 -12.61
CA TRP A 24 13.65 1.91 -11.68
C TRP A 24 14.35 0.73 -12.37
N ILE A 25 13.92 0.35 -13.57
CA ILE A 25 14.57 -0.71 -14.37
C ILE A 25 16.04 -0.33 -14.64
N ALA A 26 16.30 0.93 -14.97
CA ALA A 26 17.64 1.43 -15.28
C ALA A 26 18.64 1.36 -14.11
N LYS A 27 18.18 1.09 -12.88
CA LYS A 27 19.06 0.88 -11.70
C LYS A 27 19.67 -0.51 -11.65
N TYR A 28 19.19 -1.45 -12.47
CA TYR A 28 19.63 -2.84 -12.49
C TYR A 28 20.36 -3.17 -13.80
N PRO A 29 21.20 -4.23 -13.82
CA PRO A 29 21.75 -4.76 -15.06
C PRO A 29 20.66 -5.06 -16.09
N GLN A 30 20.98 -4.89 -17.39
CA GLN A 30 19.99 -5.02 -18.47
C GLN A 30 19.31 -6.40 -18.52
N ASP A 31 20.04 -7.45 -18.13
CA ASP A 31 19.58 -8.85 -18.05
C ASP A 31 18.86 -9.17 -16.72
N GLN A 32 18.74 -8.20 -15.80
CA GLN A 32 18.14 -8.37 -14.47
C GLN A 32 16.98 -7.40 -14.20
N LYS A 33 16.25 -7.00 -15.24
CA LYS A 33 15.09 -6.09 -15.11
C LYS A 33 14.00 -6.59 -14.15
N GLN A 34 13.88 -7.90 -13.94
CA GLN A 34 12.98 -8.51 -12.96
C GLN A 34 13.18 -7.94 -11.54
N SER A 35 14.39 -7.47 -11.19
CA SER A 35 14.66 -6.86 -9.88
C SER A 35 13.85 -5.58 -9.63
N ALA A 36 13.31 -4.95 -10.67
CA ALA A 36 12.44 -3.79 -10.55
C ALA A 36 10.97 -4.13 -10.18
N VAL A 37 10.60 -5.42 -10.10
CA VAL A 37 9.20 -5.88 -9.87
C VAL A 37 8.53 -5.21 -8.68
N MET A 38 9.23 -5.08 -7.54
CA MET A 38 8.66 -4.45 -6.37
C MET A 38 8.32 -2.96 -6.60
N SER A 39 9.20 -2.26 -7.31
CA SER A 39 8.99 -0.85 -7.64
C SER A 39 7.90 -0.67 -8.69
N ALA A 40 7.86 -1.55 -9.70
CA ALA A 40 6.82 -1.55 -10.72
C ALA A 40 5.43 -1.77 -10.10
N LEU A 41 5.26 -2.80 -9.27
CA LEU A 41 4.01 -3.07 -8.56
C LEU A 41 3.57 -1.89 -7.68
N ARG A 42 4.51 -1.27 -6.95
CA ARG A 42 4.20 -0.09 -6.13
C ARG A 42 3.69 1.07 -6.98
N ILE A 43 4.34 1.34 -8.11
CA ILE A 43 3.95 2.44 -9.01
C ILE A 43 2.56 2.19 -9.62
N VAL A 44 2.31 0.95 -10.06
CA VAL A 44 1.01 0.57 -10.62
C VAL A 44 -0.09 0.66 -9.55
N GLN A 45 0.16 0.18 -8.34
CA GLN A 45 -0.77 0.30 -7.22
C GLN A 45 -1.07 1.76 -6.84
N GLU A 46 -0.06 2.64 -6.85
CA GLU A 46 -0.27 4.07 -6.57
C GLU A 46 -1.20 4.75 -7.59
N GLU A 47 -1.29 4.24 -8.81
CA GLU A 47 -2.18 4.77 -9.86
C GLU A 47 -3.59 4.17 -9.81
N HIS A 48 -3.71 2.87 -9.48
CA HIS A 48 -4.98 2.13 -9.50
C HIS A 48 -5.61 1.89 -8.12
N GLY A 49 -4.90 2.23 -7.03
CA GLY A 49 -5.28 1.98 -5.64
C GLY A 49 -5.08 0.53 -5.18
N HIS A 50 -5.09 -0.44 -6.08
CA HIS A 50 -4.86 -1.87 -5.81
C HIS A 50 -4.32 -2.59 -7.05
N LEU A 51 -3.86 -3.82 -6.87
CA LEU A 51 -3.28 -4.68 -7.91
C LEU A 51 -4.27 -5.79 -8.28
N SER A 52 -4.93 -5.62 -9.42
CA SER A 52 -5.71 -6.69 -10.05
C SER A 52 -4.80 -7.70 -10.74
N THR A 53 -5.33 -8.89 -11.05
CA THR A 53 -4.61 -9.91 -11.84
C THR A 53 -4.13 -9.36 -13.18
N GLU A 54 -4.97 -8.60 -13.89
CA GLU A 54 -4.63 -7.98 -15.16
C GLU A 54 -3.45 -7.01 -15.05
N LEU A 55 -3.41 -6.20 -13.97
CA LEU A 55 -2.29 -5.29 -13.72
C LEU A 55 -0.99 -6.05 -13.41
N MET A 56 -1.08 -7.12 -12.63
CA MET A 56 0.09 -7.97 -12.32
C MET A 56 0.63 -8.70 -13.55
N ASP A 57 -0.25 -9.20 -14.42
CA ASP A 57 0.13 -9.82 -15.69
C ASP A 57 0.83 -8.82 -16.62
N ALA A 58 0.29 -7.60 -16.72
CA ALA A 58 0.90 -6.54 -17.50
C ALA A 58 2.31 -6.16 -16.97
N VAL A 59 2.52 -6.17 -15.66
CA VAL A 59 3.84 -5.96 -15.05
C VAL A 59 4.79 -7.11 -15.36
N ALA A 60 4.32 -8.36 -15.25
CA ALA A 60 5.13 -9.54 -15.54
C ALA A 60 5.65 -9.52 -16.98
N ASP A 61 4.75 -9.22 -17.91
CA ASP A 61 5.04 -9.06 -19.33
C ASP A 61 6.03 -7.92 -19.59
N TYR A 62 5.83 -6.76 -18.97
CA TYR A 62 6.72 -5.60 -19.13
C TYR A 62 8.14 -5.91 -18.67
N LEU A 63 8.27 -6.63 -17.56
CA LEU A 63 9.55 -7.05 -16.99
C LEU A 63 10.10 -8.35 -17.60
N ASP A 64 9.42 -8.95 -18.59
CA ASP A 64 9.76 -10.25 -19.22
C ASP A 64 10.11 -11.31 -18.18
N MET A 65 9.20 -11.48 -17.21
CA MET A 65 9.29 -12.48 -16.16
C MET A 65 7.98 -13.27 -16.04
N PRO A 66 8.00 -14.49 -15.50
CA PRO A 66 6.78 -15.28 -15.33
C PRO A 66 5.78 -14.58 -14.40
N ALA A 67 4.49 -14.55 -14.78
CA ALA A 67 3.42 -13.96 -13.97
C ALA A 67 3.35 -14.55 -12.55
N ILE A 68 3.61 -15.85 -12.40
CA ILE A 68 3.64 -16.50 -11.09
C ILE A 68 4.66 -15.87 -10.13
N ALA A 69 5.83 -15.45 -10.62
CA ALA A 69 6.84 -14.80 -9.79
C ALA A 69 6.39 -13.39 -9.35
N VAL A 70 5.60 -12.69 -10.17
CA VAL A 70 4.97 -11.42 -9.77
C VAL A 70 3.92 -11.66 -8.68
N TYR A 71 3.09 -12.69 -8.81
CA TYR A 71 2.09 -13.04 -7.81
C TYR A 71 2.73 -13.47 -6.48
N GLU A 72 3.82 -14.22 -6.51
CA GLU A 72 4.60 -14.59 -5.32
C GLU A 72 5.08 -13.34 -4.59
N VAL A 73 5.65 -12.35 -5.29
CA VAL A 73 6.07 -11.08 -4.69
C VAL A 73 4.87 -10.30 -4.14
N ALA A 74 3.79 -10.18 -4.93
CA ALA A 74 2.63 -9.40 -4.56
C ALA A 74 1.86 -9.99 -3.36
N SER A 75 1.86 -11.31 -3.21
CA SER A 75 1.22 -12.00 -2.08
C SER A 75 2.13 -12.10 -0.85
N PHE A 76 3.44 -12.04 -1.02
CA PHE A 76 4.40 -12.09 0.08
C PHE A 76 4.49 -10.77 0.86
N TYR A 77 4.51 -9.63 0.17
CA TYR A 77 4.63 -8.33 0.83
C TYR A 77 3.26 -7.72 1.13
N THR A 78 2.99 -7.50 2.42
CA THR A 78 1.69 -6.99 2.94
C THR A 78 1.33 -5.57 2.51
N MET A 79 2.27 -4.82 1.91
CA MET A 79 2.04 -3.47 1.38
C MET A 79 1.28 -3.49 0.05
N TYR A 80 1.21 -4.63 -0.63
CA TYR A 80 0.48 -4.78 -1.88
C TYR A 80 -0.98 -5.11 -1.62
N GLU A 81 -1.86 -4.27 -2.14
CA GLU A 81 -3.30 -4.41 -2.03
C GLU A 81 -3.82 -5.26 -3.18
N LEU A 82 -4.16 -6.51 -2.91
CA LEU A 82 -4.72 -7.42 -3.92
C LEU A 82 -6.24 -7.30 -4.05
N LYS A 83 -6.86 -6.43 -3.24
CA LYS A 83 -8.28 -6.13 -3.24
C LYS A 83 -8.45 -4.62 -3.14
N GLN A 84 -9.59 -4.13 -3.62
CA GLN A 84 -9.93 -2.73 -3.51
C GLN A 84 -9.92 -2.28 -2.04
N VAL A 85 -9.24 -1.17 -1.79
CA VAL A 85 -9.20 -0.48 -0.50
C VAL A 85 -9.82 0.90 -0.65
N GLY A 86 -10.11 1.53 0.48
CA GLY A 86 -10.53 2.92 0.53
C GLY A 86 -9.43 3.86 0.02
N ARG A 87 -9.80 5.11 -0.28
CA ARG A 87 -8.89 6.15 -0.78
C ARG A 87 -7.66 6.37 0.13
N HIS A 88 -7.84 6.15 1.42
CA HIS A 88 -6.79 6.23 2.44
C HIS A 88 -6.74 4.95 3.28
N SER A 89 -5.54 4.48 3.58
CA SER A 89 -5.31 3.31 4.45
C SER A 89 -4.75 3.74 5.79
N ILE A 90 -5.46 3.38 6.87
CA ILE A 90 -5.06 3.63 8.26
C ILE A 90 -4.46 2.35 8.82
N ASN A 91 -3.16 2.37 9.10
CA ASN A 91 -2.38 1.26 9.62
C ASN A 91 -1.99 1.54 11.08
N VAL A 92 -2.65 0.89 12.02
CA VAL A 92 -2.40 1.06 13.47
C VAL A 92 -1.38 0.03 13.94
N CYS A 93 -0.28 0.48 14.54
CA CYS A 93 0.69 -0.42 15.16
C CYS A 93 0.12 -1.00 16.46
N THR A 94 0.01 -2.33 16.54
CA THR A 94 -0.47 -3.05 17.73
C THR A 94 0.62 -3.91 18.39
N ASN A 95 1.88 -3.72 18.01
CA ASN A 95 3.01 -4.45 18.58
C ASN A 95 3.43 -3.88 19.96
N ILE A 96 4.32 -4.57 20.68
CA ILE A 96 4.56 -4.47 22.13
C ILE A 96 4.71 -3.04 22.66
N SER A 97 5.49 -2.18 22.01
CA SER A 97 5.70 -0.80 22.48
C SER A 97 4.42 0.03 22.38
N CYS A 98 3.63 -0.13 21.31
CA CYS A 98 2.34 0.53 21.15
C CYS A 98 1.28 -0.08 22.07
N MET A 99 1.29 -1.41 22.23
CA MET A 99 0.39 -2.11 23.15
C MET A 99 0.60 -1.66 24.61
N LEU A 100 1.85 -1.55 25.07
CA LEU A 100 2.18 -1.04 26.41
C LEU A 100 1.79 0.44 26.60
N ARG A 101 1.62 1.17 25.49
CA ARG A 101 1.14 2.56 25.45
C ARG A 101 -0.35 2.65 25.07
N ASP A 102 -1.08 1.55 25.27
CA ASP A 102 -2.53 1.43 25.09
C ASP A 102 -3.02 1.67 23.66
N SER A 103 -2.37 1.08 22.65
CA SER A 103 -2.86 1.15 21.26
C SER A 103 -4.22 0.47 21.05
N ALA A 104 -4.72 -0.31 22.02
CA ALA A 104 -6.08 -0.84 21.99
C ALA A 104 -7.13 0.29 22.00
N SER A 105 -6.94 1.33 22.82
CA SER A 105 -7.86 2.48 22.84
C SER A 105 -7.82 3.30 21.56
N VAL A 106 -6.67 3.33 20.86
CA VAL A 106 -6.54 3.93 19.52
C VAL A 106 -7.42 3.18 18.51
N VAL A 107 -7.35 1.84 18.49
CA VAL A 107 -8.17 1.01 17.61
C VAL A 107 -9.65 1.20 17.94
N GLU A 108 -10.05 1.11 19.21
CA GLU A 108 -11.44 1.27 19.63
C GLU A 108 -12.02 2.65 19.24
N HIS A 109 -11.22 3.70 19.41
CA HIS A 109 -11.62 5.06 19.01
C HIS A 109 -11.82 5.17 17.50
N LEU A 110 -10.90 4.63 16.69
CA LEU A 110 -11.02 4.60 15.23
C LEU A 110 -12.24 3.80 14.76
N GLU A 111 -12.46 2.61 15.32
CA GLU A 111 -13.63 1.79 14.98
C GLU A 111 -14.94 2.51 15.28
N LYS A 112 -15.02 3.18 16.45
CA LYS A 112 -16.20 3.97 16.83
C LYS A 112 -16.41 5.18 15.93
N LYS A 113 -15.32 5.90 15.60
CA LYS A 113 -15.37 7.13 14.80
C LYS A 113 -15.73 6.85 13.34
N LEU A 114 -15.21 5.77 12.79
CA LEU A 114 -15.40 5.39 11.39
C LEU A 114 -16.61 4.48 11.18
N GLY A 115 -17.14 3.85 12.24
CA GLY A 115 -18.26 2.92 12.15
C GLY A 115 -17.92 1.57 11.52
N ILE A 116 -16.64 1.19 11.50
CA ILE A 116 -16.13 -0.03 10.87
C ILE A 116 -15.23 -0.82 11.84
N LYS A 117 -14.89 -2.05 11.48
CA LYS A 117 -13.93 -2.90 12.21
C LYS A 117 -12.58 -3.00 11.51
N LEU A 118 -11.57 -3.49 12.24
CA LEU A 118 -10.29 -3.87 11.63
C LEU A 118 -10.49 -4.77 10.39
N GLY A 119 -9.80 -4.44 9.30
CA GLY A 119 -9.88 -5.12 8.02
C GLY A 119 -11.02 -4.65 7.11
N GLN A 120 -11.84 -3.70 7.55
CA GLN A 120 -12.97 -3.17 6.77
C GLN A 120 -12.66 -1.79 6.17
N THR A 121 -13.49 -1.43 5.19
CA THR A 121 -13.49 -0.13 4.52
C THR A 121 -14.80 0.57 4.81
N THR A 122 -14.77 1.89 5.01
CA THR A 122 -15.97 2.71 5.22
C THR A 122 -16.88 2.69 3.99
N ASP A 123 -18.19 2.83 4.20
CA ASP A 123 -19.20 2.76 3.12
C ASP A 123 -19.01 3.84 2.04
N ASP A 124 -18.43 4.98 2.41
CA ASP A 124 -18.07 6.07 1.50
C ASP A 124 -16.78 5.80 0.69
N GLY A 125 -16.13 4.65 0.91
CA GLY A 125 -14.88 4.26 0.29
C GLY A 125 -13.68 5.11 0.69
N ARG A 126 -13.78 5.90 1.77
CA ARG A 126 -12.71 6.83 2.17
C ARG A 126 -11.58 6.15 2.93
N PHE A 127 -11.89 5.36 3.96
CA PHE A 127 -10.87 4.80 4.85
C PHE A 127 -10.93 3.28 4.88
N THR A 128 -9.77 2.63 4.86
CA THR A 128 -9.61 1.23 5.27
C THR A 128 -8.81 1.16 6.55
N LEU A 129 -9.36 0.50 7.57
CA LEU A 129 -8.75 0.41 8.88
C LEU A 129 -8.04 -0.94 9.05
N ARG A 130 -6.77 -0.92 9.45
CA ARG A 130 -5.95 -2.12 9.63
C ARG A 130 -5.13 -2.04 10.91
N SER A 131 -4.94 -3.21 11.51
CA SER A 131 -3.85 -3.42 12.46
C SER A 131 -2.65 -3.94 11.67
N VAL A 132 -1.48 -3.40 12.00
CA VAL A 132 -0.21 -3.80 11.42
C VAL A 132 0.80 -4.08 12.52
N GLU A 133 1.89 -4.74 12.11
CA GLU A 133 3.05 -4.95 12.96
C GLU A 133 3.85 -3.66 13.20
N CYS A 134 5.06 -3.79 13.74
CA CYS A 134 5.90 -2.66 14.08
C CYS A 134 6.23 -1.77 12.86
N LEU A 135 5.86 -0.49 12.95
CA LEU A 135 6.17 0.56 11.96
C LEU A 135 7.48 1.32 12.27
N GLY A 136 8.21 0.95 13.34
CA GLY A 136 9.53 1.51 13.64
C GLY A 136 9.56 2.85 14.40
N ALA A 137 8.41 3.42 14.76
CA ALA A 137 8.30 4.66 15.54
C ALA A 137 8.08 4.40 17.06
N CYS A 138 8.79 3.41 17.61
CA CYS A 138 8.50 2.87 18.95
C CYS A 138 8.65 3.90 20.09
N VAL A 139 9.54 4.87 19.95
CA VAL A 139 9.77 5.90 20.98
C VAL A 139 8.64 6.93 21.05
N ASN A 140 7.80 6.99 20.02
CA ASN A 140 6.67 7.91 19.90
C ASN A 140 5.32 7.18 19.98
N ALA A 141 5.29 5.99 20.57
CA ALA A 141 4.09 5.20 20.76
C ALA A 141 3.05 5.87 21.69
N PRO A 142 1.73 5.70 21.44
CA PRO A 142 1.14 4.92 20.36
C PRO A 142 1.12 5.69 19.04
N MET A 143 1.20 4.98 17.90
CA MET A 143 1.28 5.58 16.57
C MET A 143 0.49 4.80 15.52
N MET A 144 0.13 5.50 14.45
CA MET A 144 -0.51 4.94 13.26
C MET A 144 0.11 5.59 12.02
N GLN A 145 -0.02 4.92 10.88
CA GLN A 145 0.30 5.48 9.59
C GLN A 145 -0.99 5.69 8.80
N VAL A 146 -1.13 6.85 8.17
CA VAL A 146 -2.15 7.09 7.15
C VAL A 146 -1.44 7.26 5.81
N ASP A 147 -1.68 6.33 4.89
CA ASP A 147 -0.94 6.19 3.64
C ASP A 147 0.58 6.13 3.84
N LYS A 148 1.28 7.25 3.62
CA LYS A 148 2.74 7.36 3.76
C LYS A 148 3.17 8.13 5.01
N ASP A 149 2.23 8.75 5.71
CA ASP A 149 2.52 9.69 6.80
C ASP A 149 2.38 9.02 8.16
N TYR A 150 3.38 9.23 9.01
CA TYR A 150 3.36 8.75 10.39
C TYR A 150 2.69 9.78 11.30
N HIS A 151 1.76 9.30 12.11
CA HIS A 151 1.06 10.07 13.14
C HIS A 151 1.33 9.44 14.50
N GLU A 152 2.04 10.18 15.34
CA GLU A 152 2.66 9.65 16.56
C GLU A 152 2.15 10.34 17.82
N ASN A 153 2.44 9.78 18.99
CA ASN A 153 1.97 10.23 20.31
C ASN A 153 0.44 10.43 20.32
N LEU A 154 -0.28 9.44 19.79
CA LEU A 154 -1.70 9.57 19.52
C LEU A 154 -2.53 9.72 20.80
N THR A 155 -3.51 10.62 20.74
CA THR A 155 -4.63 10.75 21.68
C THR A 155 -5.93 10.75 20.86
N PRO A 156 -7.10 10.47 21.47
CA PRO A 156 -8.39 10.54 20.77
C PRO A 156 -8.59 11.87 20.00
N GLU A 157 -8.17 12.99 20.60
CA GLU A 157 -8.28 14.31 19.99
C GLU A 157 -7.31 14.52 18.83
N SER A 158 -6.08 13.98 18.92
CA SER A 158 -5.13 14.08 17.81
C SER A 158 -5.56 13.19 16.64
N ILE A 159 -6.10 12.00 16.91
CA ILE A 159 -6.66 11.10 15.89
C ILE A 159 -7.78 11.81 15.11
N ASP A 160 -8.72 12.44 15.81
CA ASP A 160 -9.82 13.16 15.15
C ASP A 160 -9.31 14.26 14.22
N LYS A 161 -8.31 15.04 14.65
CA LYS A 161 -7.67 16.07 13.83
C LYS A 161 -6.92 15.50 12.63
N VAL A 162 -6.32 14.31 12.78
CA VAL A 162 -5.65 13.63 11.66
C VAL A 162 -6.69 13.23 10.63
N LEU A 163 -7.80 12.60 11.02
CA LEU A 163 -8.85 12.17 10.08
C LEU A 163 -9.44 13.33 9.27
N GLU A 164 -9.50 14.54 9.83
CA GLU A 164 -9.96 15.75 9.13
C GLU A 164 -9.01 16.20 8.01
N GLN A 165 -7.73 15.80 8.03
CA GLN A 165 -6.76 16.15 6.99
C GLN A 165 -6.94 15.32 5.71
N TYR A 166 -7.62 14.18 5.81
CA TYR A 166 -7.78 13.19 4.72
C TYR A 166 -9.26 13.07 4.28
N GLN A 167 -9.95 14.22 4.11
CA GLN A 167 -11.35 14.28 3.64
C GLN A 167 -11.51 14.02 2.14
#